data_AF-A0A553SGX0-F1
#
_entry.id   AF-A0A553SGX0-F1
#
_cell.length_a   1.000
_cell.length_b   1.000
_cell.length_c   1.000
_cell.angle_alpha   90.00
_cell.angle_beta   90.00
_cell.angle_gamma   90.00
#
_symmetry.space_group_name_H-M   'P 1'
#
loop_
_entity.id
_entity.type
_entity.pdbx_description
1 polymer ?
#
loop_
_entity_poly.entity_id
_entity_poly.type
_entity_poly.pdbx_seq_one_letter_code
_entity_poly.pdbx_strand_id
1 'polypeptide(L)' 'MKQYSKLRITEKDQNIYNALCDLYKEKGKETGIGPTEIGIRVGRDSYDASAYCNASLKKLIHFGKIEKVENGKYRPLEKE' A
#
# COMPACT_ATOMS: atom_id res chain seq x y z
N MET A 1 -8.96 -25.99 8.97
CA MET A 1 -8.68 -24.58 9.33
C MET A 1 -7.30 -24.21 8.79
N LYS A 2 -7.19 -23.32 7.80
CA LYS A 2 -5.89 -22.95 7.20
C LYS A 2 -5.12 -22.05 8.18
N GLN A 3 -4.03 -22.58 8.72
CA GLN A 3 -3.08 -21.87 9.61
C GLN A 3 -2.51 -20.64 8.90
N TYR A 4 -2.83 -19.44 9.38
CA TYR A 4 -2.16 -18.17 8.99
C TYR A 4 -0.82 -18.00 9.73
N SER A 5 -0.02 -19.06 9.80
CA SER A 5 1.27 -19.05 10.48
C SER A 5 2.25 -18.15 9.72
N LYS A 6 2.52 -16.96 10.26
CA LYS A 6 3.53 -15.98 9.82
C LYS A 6 3.21 -15.19 8.54
N LEU A 7 2.08 -14.50 8.49
CA LEU A 7 2.05 -13.27 7.68
C LEU A 7 3.15 -12.36 8.27
N ARG A 8 4.24 -12.17 7.54
CA ARG A 8 5.26 -11.16 7.84
C ARG A 8 5.23 -10.15 6.71
N ILE A 9 5.43 -8.88 7.07
CA ILE A 9 5.69 -7.82 6.10
C ILE A 9 7.02 -8.19 5.41
N THR A 10 6.97 -8.40 4.10
CA THR A 10 8.18 -8.64 3.30
C THR A 10 8.78 -7.32 2.83
N GLU A 11 10.00 -7.35 2.30
CA GLU A 11 10.64 -6.15 1.69
C GLU A 11 9.77 -5.54 0.57
N LYS A 12 9.08 -6.39 -0.21
CA LYS A 12 8.09 -5.94 -1.19
C LYS A 12 6.98 -5.12 -0.54
N ASP A 13 6.42 -5.62 0.57
CA ASP A 13 5.33 -4.95 1.29
C ASP A 13 5.83 -3.62 1.89
N GLN A 14 7.05 -3.59 2.42
CA GLN A 14 7.72 -2.37 2.89
C GLN A 14 7.94 -1.36 1.77
N ASN A 15 8.41 -1.78 0.60
CA ASN A 15 8.60 -0.88 -0.54
C ASN A 15 7.28 -0.25 -1.01
N ILE A 16 6.20 -1.05 -1.05
CA ILE A 16 4.86 -0.55 -1.39
C ILE A 16 4.36 0.44 -0.32
N TYR A 17 4.57 0.13 0.96
CA TYR A 17 4.24 1.03 2.05
C TYR A 17 5.02 2.35 1.99
N ASN A 18 6.33 2.29 1.77
CA ASN A 18 7.19 3.45 1.64
C ASN A 18 6.79 4.32 0.45
N ALA A 19 6.54 3.70 -0.71
CA ALA A 19 6.06 4.40 -1.90
C ALA A 19 4.72 5.11 -1.66
N LEU A 20 3.78 4.45 -0.97
CA LEU A 20 2.52 5.06 -0.57
C LEU A 20 2.74 6.22 0.41
N CYS A 21 3.62 6.09 1.40
CA CYS A 21 3.92 7.14 2.36
C CYS A 21 4.58 8.36 1.69
N ASP A 22 5.49 8.13 0.75
CA ASP A 22 6.17 9.17 -0.02
C ASP A 22 5.18 9.95 -0.89
N LEU A 23 4.37 9.23 -1.69
CA LEU A 23 3.30 9.82 -2.50
C LEU A 23 2.27 10.58 -1.66
N TYR A 24 1.93 10.05 -0.48
CA TYR A 24 1.01 10.70 0.45
C TYR A 24 1.58 12.01 1.00
N LYS A 25 2.88 12.05 1.32
CA LYS A 25 3.58 13.26 1.76
C LYS A 25 3.68 14.29 0.65
N GLU A 26 4.01 13.87 -0.57
CA GLU A 26 4.07 14.78 -1.73
C GLU A 26 2.72 15.39 -2.08
N LYS A 27 1.63 14.65 -1.93
CA LYS A 27 0.26 15.16 -2.13
C LYS A 27 -0.29 15.93 -0.91
N GLY A 28 0.54 16.29 0.06
CA GLY A 28 0.15 17.12 1.20
C GLY A 28 -0.62 16.40 2.31
N LYS A 29 -0.63 15.06 2.34
CA LYS A 29 -1.35 14.24 3.34
C LYS A 29 -2.87 14.42 3.36
N GLU A 30 -3.45 14.98 2.30
CA GLU A 30 -4.91 15.22 2.22
C GLU A 30 -5.61 14.20 1.32
N THR A 31 -4.89 13.67 0.32
CA THR A 31 -5.46 12.78 -0.69
C THR A 31 -4.88 11.38 -0.58
N GLY A 32 -5.77 10.37 -0.52
CA GLY A 32 -5.36 8.97 -0.61
C GLY A 32 -4.69 8.65 -1.96
N ILE A 33 -3.81 7.66 -1.95
CA ILE A 33 -3.01 7.24 -3.10
C ILE A 33 -3.62 6.01 -3.77
N GLY A 34 -3.70 6.02 -5.10
CA GLY A 34 -4.20 4.89 -5.87
C GLY A 34 -3.21 3.72 -5.95
N PRO A 35 -3.68 2.47 -6.07
CA PRO A 35 -2.80 1.30 -6.17
C PRO A 35 -1.90 1.35 -7.40
N THR A 36 -2.36 1.92 -8.50
CA THR A 36 -1.58 2.13 -9.73
C THR A 36 -0.43 3.12 -9.51
N GLU A 37 -0.67 4.25 -8.83
CA GLU A 37 0.37 5.25 -8.53
C GLU A 37 1.49 4.64 -7.68
N ILE A 38 1.12 3.85 -6.67
CA ILE A 38 2.07 3.15 -5.80
C ILE A 38 2.89 2.15 -6.62
N GLY A 39 2.23 1.38 -7.49
CA GLY A 39 2.88 0.40 -8.36
C GLY A 39 3.89 1.05 -9.32
N ILE A 40 3.53 2.16 -9.94
CA ILE A 40 4.44 2.93 -10.81
C ILE A 40 5.65 3.42 -10.00
N ARG A 41 5.42 3.93 -8.78
CA ARG A 41 6.51 4.42 -7.91
C ARG A 41 7.50 3.33 -7.51
N VAL A 42 7.04 2.08 -7.30
CA VAL A 42 7.93 0.95 -7.01
C VAL A 42 8.57 0.35 -8.28
N GLY A 43 8.46 1.02 -9.43
CA GLY A 43 9.07 0.61 -10.70
C GLY A 43 8.30 -0.48 -11.45
N ARG A 44 6.98 -0.58 -11.24
CA ARG A 44 6.12 -1.50 -12.00
C ARG A 44 5.45 -0.80 -13.17
N ASP A 45 5.18 -1.58 -14.20
CA ASP A 45 4.41 -1.11 -15.34
C ASP A 45 2.97 -0.82 -14.92
N SER A 46 2.40 0.26 -15.47
CA SER A 46 1.04 0.72 -15.20
C SER A 46 -0.02 -0.37 -15.40
N TYR A 47 0.22 -1.32 -16.30
CA TYR A 47 -0.70 -2.42 -16.60
C TYR A 47 -0.88 -3.40 -15.43
N ASP A 48 0.22 -3.75 -14.73
CA ASP A 48 0.23 -4.72 -13.63
C ASP A 48 0.39 -4.09 -12.24
N ALA A 49 0.68 -2.78 -12.19
CA ALA A 49 0.89 -2.01 -10.97
C ALA A 49 -0.22 -2.25 -9.92
N SER A 50 -1.48 -2.13 -10.33
CA SER A 50 -2.63 -2.29 -9.42
C SER A 50 -2.73 -3.71 -8.86
N ALA A 51 -2.64 -4.73 -9.71
CA ALA A 51 -2.73 -6.12 -9.31
C ALA A 51 -1.55 -6.54 -8.41
N TYR A 52 -0.35 -6.06 -8.73
CA TYR A 52 0.87 -6.31 -7.97
C TYR A 52 0.80 -5.75 -6.55
N CYS A 53 0.22 -4.55 -6.39
CA CYS A 53 0.05 -3.88 -5.11
C CYS A 53 -1.13 -4.44 -4.32
N ASN A 54 -2.19 -4.95 -4.95
CA ASN A 54 -3.41 -5.39 -4.29
C ASN A 54 -3.17 -6.40 -3.15
N ALA A 55 -2.33 -7.42 -3.38
CA ALA A 55 -2.00 -8.41 -2.36
C ALA A 55 -1.25 -7.80 -1.16
N SER A 56 -0.30 -6.90 -1.43
CA SER A 56 0.49 -6.22 -0.40
C SER A 56 -0.33 -5.18 0.36
N LEU A 57 -1.18 -4.41 -0.32
CA LEU A 57 -2.10 -3.46 0.30
C LEU A 57 -3.06 -4.17 1.24
N LYS A 58 -3.65 -5.31 0.83
CA LYS A 58 -4.49 -6.13 1.73
C LYS A 58 -3.74 -6.59 2.98
N LYS A 59 -2.48 -7.01 2.85
CA LYS A 59 -1.64 -7.34 4.01
C LYS A 59 -1.42 -6.12 4.89
N LEU A 60 -0.99 -5.00 4.32
CA LEU A 60 -0.71 -3.76 5.06
C LEU A 60 -1.95 -3.27 5.83
N ILE A 61 -3.15 -3.39 5.25
CA ILE A 61 -4.42 -3.10 5.94
C ILE A 61 -4.62 -4.07 7.11
N HIS A 62 -4.40 -5.37 6.89
CA HIS A 62 -4.52 -6.36 7.95
C HIS A 62 -3.54 -6.12 9.12
N PHE A 63 -2.34 -5.60 8.82
CA PHE A 63 -1.37 -5.19 9.84
C PHE A 63 -1.65 -3.82 10.47
N GLY A 64 -2.70 -3.10 10.02
CA GLY A 64 -2.99 -1.74 10.50
C GLY A 64 -1.91 -0.72 10.14
N LYS A 65 -1.16 -0.95 9.06
CA LYS A 65 -0.15 -0.02 8.53
C LYS A 65 -0.76 1.05 7.64
N ILE A 66 -1.81 0.69 6.89
CA ILE A 66 -2.53 1.57 5.98
C ILE A 66 -4.02 1.34 6.15
N GLU A 67 -4.82 2.27 5.66
CA GLU A 67 -6.25 2.10 5.54
C GLU A 67 -6.72 2.46 4.13
N LYS A 68 -7.84 1.87 3.72
CA LYS A 68 -8.49 2.17 2.46
C LYS A 68 -9.48 3.31 2.69
N VAL A 69 -9.29 4.41 1.98
CA VAL A 69 -10.21 5.55 1.99
C VAL A 69 -11.27 5.41 0.90
N GLU A 70 -12.26 6.29 0.95
CA GLU A 70 -13.26 6.41 -0.11
C GLU A 70 -12.58 6.66 -1.47
N ASN A 71 -13.24 6.22 -2.54
CA ASN A 71 -12.74 6.31 -3.92
C ASN A 71 -11.61 5.32 -4.30
N GLY A 72 -11.47 4.21 -3.57
CA GLY A 72 -10.55 3.13 -3.94
C GLY A 72 -9.06 3.45 -3.72
N LYS A 73 -8.78 4.48 -2.94
CA LYS A 73 -7.45 4.97 -2.59
C LYS A 73 -7.03 4.47 -1.21
N TYR A 74 -5.76 4.66 -0.87
CA TYR A 74 -5.16 4.20 0.38
C TYR A 74 -4.37 5.31 1.04
N ARG A 75 -4.41 5.38 2.37
CA ARG A 75 -3.57 6.30 3.16
C ARG A 75 -2.76 5.53 4.20
N PRO A 76 -1.52 5.96 4.50
CA PRO A 76 -0.75 5.38 5.58
C PRO A 76 -1.38 5.75 6.92
N LEU A 77 -1.48 4.77 7.82
CA LEU A 77 -1.76 5.01 9.22
C LEU A 77 -0.42 5.34 9.89
N GLU A 78 0.08 6.57 9.72
CA GLU A 78 1.16 7.07 10.56
C GLU A 78 0.60 7.13 12.00
N LYS A 79 0.86 6.10 12.81
CA LYS A 79 0.65 6.23 14.26
C LYS A 79 1.78 7.12 14.79
N GLU A 80 1.41 8.33 15.23
CA GLU A 80 2.20 9.11 16.19
C GLU A 80 2.60 8.24 17.40
#